data_AF-A0A2W0ELH7-F1
#
_entry.id   AF-A0A2W0ELH7-F1
#
_cell.length_a   1.000
_cell.length_b   1.000
_cell.length_c   1.000
_cell.angle_alpha   90.00
_cell.angle_beta   90.00
_cell.angle_gamma   90.00
#
_symmetry.space_group_name_H-M   'P 1'
#
loop_
_entity.id
_entity.type
_entity.pdbx_description
1 polymer ?
#
loop_
_entity_poly.entity_id
_entity_poly.type
_entity_poly.pdbx_seq_one_letter_code
_entity_poly.pdbx_strand_id
1 'polypeptide(L)'
;MHNINTKTLDLNLLVVFSTLWDTRNVTRAGERLALSQSAVSHALRRLRERLDDELFVLGSSGLVPTPRAAELIAPVREALEKIDQALQGGDAFMPATTQRK
;
A
#
# COMPACT_ATOMS: atom_id res chain seq x y z
N MET A 1 15.52 14.60 9.64
CA MET A 1 14.10 14.27 9.32
C MET A 1 13.93 14.36 7.82
N HIS A 2 13.86 13.23 7.11
CA HIS A 2 13.63 13.25 5.67
C HIS A 2 12.16 13.60 5.41
N ASN A 3 11.92 14.79 4.84
CA ASN A 3 10.58 15.27 4.52
C ASN A 3 10.05 14.45 3.33
N ILE A 4 9.20 13.46 3.59
CA ILE A 4 8.61 12.62 2.52
C ILE A 4 7.69 13.52 1.68
N ASN A 5 8.12 13.81 0.45
CA ASN A 5 7.33 14.57 -0.51
C ASN A 5 6.39 13.60 -1.24
N THR A 6 5.07 13.75 -1.02
CA THR A 6 4.02 12.97 -1.70
C THR A 6 4.05 13.13 -3.22
N LYS A 7 4.63 14.21 -3.77
CA LYS A 7 4.85 14.39 -5.21
C LYS A 7 5.91 13.46 -5.80
N THR A 8 6.73 12.81 -4.97
CA THR A 8 7.80 11.90 -5.39
C THR A 8 7.59 10.46 -4.95
N LEU A 9 6.51 10.20 -4.21
CA LEU A 9 6.19 8.87 -3.73
C LEU A 9 5.39 8.15 -4.83
N ASP A 10 6.00 7.11 -5.36
CA ASP A 10 5.36 6.19 -6.29
C ASP A 10 4.25 5.44 -5.52
N LEU A 11 2.98 5.78 -5.81
CA LEU A 11 1.82 5.21 -5.12
C LEU A 11 1.74 3.69 -5.25
N ASN A 12 2.36 3.11 -6.29
CA ASN A 12 2.44 1.66 -6.43
C ASN A 12 3.22 1.01 -5.28
N LEU A 13 4.12 1.74 -4.62
CA LEU A 13 4.83 1.22 -3.44
C LEU A 13 3.88 0.95 -2.26
N LEU A 14 2.82 1.77 -2.13
CA LEU A 14 1.79 1.57 -1.10
C LEU A 14 0.93 0.34 -1.39
N VAL A 15 0.61 0.11 -2.66
CA VAL A 15 -0.10 -1.10 -3.11
C VAL A 15 0.74 -2.35 -2.88
N VAL A 16 2.03 -2.31 -3.21
CA VAL A 16 2.98 -3.41 -2.94
C VAL A 16 3.06 -3.69 -1.43
N PHE A 17 3.19 -2.64 -0.62
CA PHE A 17 3.23 -2.76 0.84
C PHE A 17 1.97 -3.42 1.42
N SER A 18 0.78 -2.94 1.05
CA SER A 18 -0.49 -3.50 1.52
C SER A 18 -0.65 -4.96 1.08
N THR A 19 -0.18 -5.30 -0.13
CA THR A 19 -0.22 -6.68 -0.63
C THR A 19 0.73 -7.59 0.14
N LEU A 20 1.97 -7.16 0.40
CA LEU A 20 2.94 -7.92 1.20
C LEU A 20 2.46 -8.14 2.64
N TRP A 21 1.72 -7.18 3.19
CA TRP A 21 1.07 -7.34 4.49
C TRP A 21 0.07 -8.50 4.49
N ASP A 22 -0.73 -8.65 3.44
CA ASP A 22 -1.70 -9.74 3.32
C ASP A 22 -1.02 -11.09 3.04
N THR A 23 -0.10 -11.12 2.08
CA THR A 23 0.44 -12.38 1.57
C THR A 23 1.55 -12.95 2.43
N ARG A 24 2.26 -12.10 3.18
CA ARG A 24 3.49 -12.46 3.93
C ARG A 24 4.52 -13.20 3.06
N ASN A 25 4.48 -12.97 1.74
CA ASN A 25 5.27 -13.70 0.76
C ASN A 25 5.44 -12.85 -0.51
N VAL A 26 6.70 -12.64 -0.94
CA VAL A 26 7.04 -11.81 -2.11
C VAL A 26 6.53 -12.41 -3.41
N THR A 27 6.69 -13.72 -3.61
CA THR A 27 6.23 -14.42 -4.81
C THR A 27 4.72 -14.32 -4.96
N ARG A 28 3.98 -14.62 -3.88
CA ARG A 28 2.51 -14.53 -3.87
C ARG A 28 2.00 -13.09 -4.03
N ALA A 29 2.74 -12.11 -3.51
CA ALA A 29 2.43 -10.70 -3.77
C ALA A 29 2.62 -10.35 -5.24
N GLY A 30 3.68 -10.85 -5.88
CA GLY A 30 3.91 -10.68 -7.31
C GLY A 30 2.77 -11.26 -8.15
N GLU A 31 2.36 -12.50 -7.86
CA GLU A 31 1.21 -13.15 -8.50
C GLU A 31 -0.07 -12.31 -8.36
N ARG A 32 -0.38 -11.82 -7.15
CA ARG A 32 -1.58 -11.00 -6.89
C ARG A 32 -1.56 -9.66 -7.61
N LEU A 33 -0.38 -9.09 -7.84
CA LEU A 33 -0.19 -7.79 -8.51
C LEU A 33 0.11 -7.91 -10.01
N ALA A 34 0.16 -9.12 -10.56
CA ALA A 34 0.66 -9.38 -11.92
C ALA A 34 2.07 -8.78 -12.15
N LEU A 35 2.93 -8.85 -11.13
CA LEU A 35 4.33 -8.39 -11.16
C LEU A 35 5.29 -9.57 -11.00
N SER A 36 6.51 -9.43 -11.53
CA SER A 36 7.58 -10.36 -11.21
C SER A 36 7.98 -10.22 -9.74
N GLN A 37 8.51 -11.31 -9.15
CA GLN A 37 9.11 -11.25 -7.81
C GLN A 37 10.21 -10.18 -7.72
N SER A 38 11.02 -10.01 -8.77
CA SER A 38 12.07 -8.99 -8.81
C SER A 38 11.53 -7.57 -8.75
N ALA A 39 10.39 -7.30 -9.40
CA ALA A 39 9.71 -6.00 -9.33
C ALA A 39 9.16 -5.72 -7.92
N VAL A 40 8.56 -6.73 -7.26
CA VAL A 40 8.08 -6.59 -5.88
C VAL A 40 9.25 -6.36 -4.91
N SER A 41 10.35 -7.11 -5.04
CA SER A 41 11.56 -6.89 -4.23
C SER A 41 12.17 -5.49 -4.46
N HIS A 42 12.18 -5.01 -5.70
CA HIS A 42 12.63 -3.65 -6.03
C HIS A 42 11.75 -2.58 -5.37
N ALA A 43 10.43 -2.74 -5.44
CA ALA A 43 9.48 -1.83 -4.81
C ALA A 43 9.65 -1.83 -3.29
N LEU A 44 9.77 -3.01 -2.66
CA LEU A 44 10.01 -3.12 -1.22
C LEU A 44 11.31 -2.41 -0.82
N ARG A 45 12.42 -2.64 -1.53
CA ARG A 45 13.68 -1.92 -1.25
C ARG A 45 13.53 -0.40 -1.35
N ARG A 46 12.87 0.11 -2.40
CA ARG A 46 12.63 1.55 -2.54
C ARG A 46 11.81 2.10 -1.37
N LEU A 47 10.85 1.34 -0.87
CA LEU A 47 10.05 1.72 0.28
C LEU A 47 10.87 1.73 1.58
N ARG A 48 11.76 0.74 1.75
CA ARG A 48 12.72 0.69 2.88
C ARG A 48 13.63 1.91 2.91
N GLU A 49 14.25 2.24 1.77
CA GLU A 49 15.12 3.41 1.63
C GLU A 49 14.39 4.73 1.95
N ARG A 50 13.10 4.83 1.58
CA ARG A 50 12.29 6.03 1.80
C ARG A 50 11.82 6.20 3.23
N LEU A 51 11.56 5.09 3.93
CA LEU A 51 11.04 5.09 5.29
C LEU A 51 12.12 4.87 6.36
N ASP A 52 13.35 4.55 5.93
CA ASP A 52 14.46 4.19 6.81
C ASP A 52 14.09 3.05 7.77
N ASP A 53 13.39 2.03 7.24
CA ASP A 53 12.91 0.86 7.99
C ASP A 53 12.86 -0.38 7.09
N GLU A 54 13.13 -1.57 7.64
CA GLU A 54 13.11 -2.83 6.86
C GLU A 54 11.69 -3.27 6.44
N LEU A 55 10.65 -2.81 7.13
CA LEU A 55 9.21 -3.07 6.94
C LEU A 55 8.78 -4.53 7.06
N PHE A 56 9.47 -5.44 6.39
CA PHE A 56 9.29 -6.88 6.46
C PHE A 56 10.66 -7.55 6.53
N VAL A 57 10.83 -8.44 7.48
CA VAL A 57 12.04 -9.26 7.66
C VAL A 57 11.72 -10.73 7.40
N LEU A 58 12.73 -11.52 7.01
CA LEU A 58 12.56 -12.95 6.84
C LEU A 58 12.54 -13.64 8.22
N GLY A 59 11.41 -14.23 8.57
CA GLY A 59 11.25 -15.09 9.74
C GLY A 59 11.17 -16.57 9.37
N SER A 60 10.97 -17.42 10.37
CA SER A 60 10.89 -18.88 10.22
C SER A 60 9.76 -19.37 9.31
N SER A 61 8.69 -18.57 9.17
CA SER A 61 7.47 -18.94 8.44
C SER A 61 7.17 -18.03 7.25
N GLY A 62 8.12 -17.20 6.84
CA GLY A 62 7.95 -16.24 5.74
C GLY A 62 8.26 -14.80 6.16
N LEU A 63 7.66 -13.83 5.47
CA LEU A 63 7.87 -12.42 5.80
C LEU A 63 7.09 -12.00 7.05
N VAL A 64 7.79 -11.43 8.00
CA VAL A 64 7.25 -10.90 9.26
C VAL A 64 7.35 -9.38 9.24
N PRO A 65 6.28 -8.63 9.56
CA PRO A 65 6.33 -7.18 9.55
C PRO A 65 7.17 -6.65 10.73
N THR A 66 7.81 -5.50 10.53
CA THR A 66 8.38 -4.71 11.63
C THR A 66 7.26 -4.02 12.43
N PRO A 67 7.51 -3.55 13.67
CA PRO A 67 6.56 -2.71 14.39
C PRO A 67 6.14 -1.49 13.57
N ARG A 68 7.09 -0.87 12.87
CA ARG A 68 6.84 0.26 11.98
C ARG A 68 5.87 -0.09 10.85
N ALA A 69 6.02 -1.25 10.20
CA ALA A 69 5.05 -1.69 9.19
C ALA A 69 3.66 -1.93 9.78
N ALA A 70 3.56 -2.42 11.02
CA ALA A 70 2.29 -2.60 11.71
C ALA A 70 1.60 -1.26 12.03
N GLU A 71 2.36 -0.22 12.39
CA GLU A 71 1.83 1.14 12.56
C GLU A 71 1.33 1.74 11.23
N LEU A 72 2.01 1.44 10.13
CA LEU A 72 1.74 2.06 8.83
C LEU A 72 0.58 1.43 8.05
N ILE A 73 0.23 0.16 8.30
CA ILE A 73 -0.76 -0.54 7.46
C ILE A 73 -2.14 0.11 7.47
N ALA A 74 -2.64 0.50 8.63
CA ALA A 74 -3.95 1.13 8.76
C ALA A 74 -4.04 2.47 7.99
N PRO A 75 -3.17 3.47 8.23
CA PRO A 75 -3.22 4.73 7.49
C PRO A 75 -2.91 4.57 5.99
N VAL A 76 -2.08 3.59 5.60
CA VAL A 76 -1.82 3.31 4.18
C VAL A 76 -3.08 2.80 3.48
N ARG A 77 -3.83 1.89 4.10
CA ARG A 77 -5.10 1.39 3.54
C ARG A 77 -6.15 2.49 3.42
N GLU A 78 -6.30 3.30 4.46
CA GLU A 78 -7.23 4.43 4.43
C GLU A 78 -6.89 5.42 3.29
N ALA A 79 -5.59 5.68 3.05
CA ALA A 79 -5.17 6.51 1.94
C ALA A 79 -5.47 5.89 0.57
N LEU A 80 -5.23 4.59 0.40
CA LEU A 80 -5.56 3.87 -0.84
C LEU A 80 -7.07 3.87 -1.10
N GLU A 81 -7.89 3.62 -0.08
CA GLU A 81 -9.35 3.66 -0.19
C GLU A 81 -9.86 5.06 -0.60
N LYS A 82 -9.30 6.13 -0.02
CA LYS A 82 -9.64 7.51 -0.41
C LYS A 82 -9.26 7.81 -1.85
N ILE A 83 -8.12 7.31 -2.32
CA ILE A 83 -7.69 7.44 -3.72
C ILE A 83 -8.67 6.68 -4.62
N ASP A 84 -9.02 5.45 -4.27
CA ASP A 84 -9.99 4.65 -5.03
C ASP A 84 -11.36 5.34 -5.12
N GLN A 85 -11.88 5.86 -4.00
CA GLN A 85 -13.13 6.63 -3.98
C GLN A 85 -13.07 7.89 -4.87
N ALA A 86 -11.96 8.61 -4.85
CA ALA A 86 -11.78 9.80 -5.67
C ALA A 86 -11.73 9.46 -7.18
N LEU A 87 -11.08 8.35 -7.55
CA LEU A 87 -10.95 7.89 -8.92
C LEU A 87 -12.22 7.21 -9.46
N GLN A 88 -12.98 6.56 -8.59
CA GLN A 88 -14.29 5.98 -8.92
C GLN A 88 -15.37 7.06 -9.14
N GLY A 89 -15.01 8.34 -8.98
CA GLY A 89 -15.94 9.46 -9.15
C GLY A 89 -17.05 9.34 -8.13
N GLY A 90 -16.68 9.47 -6.84
CA GLY A 90 -17.49 9.24 -5.65
C GLY A 90 -18.97 9.10 -5.93
N ASP A 91 -19.49 7.87 -5.78
CA ASP A 91 -20.87 7.45 -6.03
C ASP A 91 -21.65 8.44 -6.90
N ALA A 92 -21.79 8.12 -8.19
CA ALA A 92 -22.74 8.73 -9.10
C ALA A 92 -23.86 9.41 -8.31
N PHE A 93 -23.81 10.75 -8.19
CA PHE A 93 -24.82 11.52 -7.48
C PHE A 93 -26.17 11.13 -8.07
N MET A 94 -26.88 10.23 -7.38
CA MET A 94 -28.20 9.76 -7.77
C MET A 94 -29.17 10.81 -7.22
N PRO A 95 -29.72 11.72 -8.06
CA PRO A 95 -30.55 12.83 -7.57
C PRO A 95 -31.90 12.36 -7.02
N ALA A 96 -32.16 11.05 -7.00
CA ALA A 96 -33.46 10.45 -6.71
C ALA A 96 -33.86 10.44 -5.23
N THR A 97 -33.03 10.92 -4.29
CA THR A 97 -33.39 10.98 -2.87
C THR A 97 -33.29 12.37 -2.23
N THR A 98 -33.07 13.43 -3.02
CA THR A 98 -33.17 14.80 -2.48
C THR A 98 -34.64 15.22 -2.41
N GLN A 99 -35.34 14.82 -1.35
CA GLN A 99 -36.47 15.61 -0.85
C GLN A 99 -35.90 16.76 -0.03
N ARG A 100 -35.80 17.92 -0.68
CA ARG A 100 -35.57 19.20 -0.02
C ARG A 100 -36.80 19.50 0.84
N LYS A 101 -36.63 19.63 2.16
CA LYS A 101 -37.53 20.39 3.01
C LYS A 101 -37.02 21.83 3.11
#